data_AF-A0A257VT46-F1
#
_entry.id   AF-A0A257VT46-F1
#
_cell.length_a   1.000
_cell.length_b   1.000
_cell.length_c   1.000
_cell.angle_alpha   90.00
_cell.angle_beta   90.00
_cell.angle_gamma   90.00
#
_symmetry.space_group_name_H-M   'P 1'
#
loop_
_entity.id
_entity.type
_entity.pdbx_description
1 polymer ?
#
loop_
_entity_poly.entity_id
_entity_poly.type
_entity_poly.pdbx_seq_one_letter_code
_entity_poly.pdbx_strand_id
1 'polypeptide(L)'
;MAAGLALGQEPSWVDRQEYELVVEQIGKATDPAKKLELLNQWKQKYPKTAFGMQRLGQFLVTYQQLGKAAEMLGVAKEIAAADPKNFTGPYYVALLTTSMQTTDPAALDEGEKAANQLLSGINEYFAEAKKPAGVDAAAWNKQKADVQNTAWQTILFVSNQKKDPALIEDRLRKFIDFNPANAEAAYKLGAAILGQKKAERQPEALWQVARACALTGPGELPAANKKAVCDYLNRVYPQYRGDKKGLDKLMADAAASPYAPAGFAIKTKQQEDIEQLEELKKSNPQLALWVQLKQELTGANAATNFESNLKGAALPKLKGKLVSMEPAVNPKKIVVGISDASTPEITIELEGGTPFRGKADPGTEIEFEGIG
;
A
#
# COMPACT_ATOMS: atom_id res chain seq x y z
N MET A 1 32.31 -2.45 25.61
CA MET A 1 32.81 -2.81 26.96
C MET A 1 32.38 -4.23 27.25
N ALA A 2 33.27 -4.99 27.88
CA ALA A 2 33.09 -6.41 28.17
C ALA A 2 31.94 -6.64 29.17
N ALA A 3 31.03 -7.56 28.84
CA ALA A 3 30.11 -8.18 29.79
C ALA A 3 30.43 -9.68 29.82
N GLY A 4 30.66 -10.19 31.02
CA GLY A 4 31.32 -11.46 31.29
C GLY A 4 30.58 -12.69 30.76
N LEU A 5 31.38 -13.59 30.21
CA LEU A 5 31.10 -15.01 30.00
C LEU A 5 32.37 -15.76 30.43
N ALA A 6 32.17 -16.79 31.27
CA ALA A 6 33.06 -17.87 31.68
C ALA A 6 34.59 -17.69 31.56
N LEU A 7 35.31 -17.99 32.65
CA LEU A 7 36.76 -18.25 32.69
C LEU A 7 37.13 -19.39 31.72
N GLY A 8 37.21 -19.10 30.43
CA GLY A 8 37.91 -19.89 29.42
C GLY A 8 39.31 -19.32 29.29
N GLN A 9 40.32 -20.19 29.21
CA GLN A 9 41.69 -19.79 28.85
C GLN A 9 41.67 -18.82 27.68
N GLU A 10 42.46 -17.75 27.76
CA GLU A 10 42.71 -16.89 26.61
C GLU A 10 43.16 -17.76 25.42
N PRO A 11 42.64 -17.50 24.20
CA PRO A 11 43.04 -18.26 23.03
C PRO A 11 44.56 -18.24 22.88
N SER A 12 45.19 -19.42 22.83
CA SER A 12 46.64 -19.54 22.67
C SER A 12 47.02 -19.83 21.22
N TRP A 13 48.13 -19.25 20.77
CA TRP A 13 48.76 -19.60 19.50
C TRP A 13 49.20 -21.06 19.49
N VAL A 14 49.10 -21.71 18.34
CA VAL A 14 49.62 -23.08 18.12
C VAL A 14 51.14 -23.08 18.30
N ASP A 15 51.81 -22.06 17.76
CA ASP A 15 53.25 -21.83 17.91
C ASP A 15 53.59 -20.35 17.64
N ARG A 16 54.90 -20.02 17.74
CA ARG A 16 55.41 -18.69 17.45
C ARG A 16 55.22 -18.28 15.98
N GLN A 17 55.23 -19.21 15.04
CA GLN A 17 55.08 -18.89 13.62
C GLN A 17 53.65 -18.50 13.29
N GLU A 18 52.65 -19.06 13.98
CA GLU A 18 51.26 -18.60 13.86
C GLU A 18 51.12 -17.15 14.35
N TYR A 19 51.70 -16.83 15.51
CA TYR A 19 51.73 -15.46 16.02
C TYR A 19 52.36 -14.49 15.01
N GLU A 20 53.54 -14.82 14.48
CA GLU A 20 54.24 -13.98 13.50
C GLU A 20 53.42 -13.82 12.21
N LEU A 21 52.78 -14.88 11.71
CA LEU A 21 51.91 -14.81 10.54
C LEU A 21 50.71 -13.89 10.78
N VAL A 22 50.05 -14.00 11.93
CA VAL A 22 48.80 -13.27 12.19
C VAL A 22 49.04 -11.83 12.60
N VAL A 23 49.97 -11.58 13.52
CA VAL A 23 50.21 -10.24 14.08
C VAL A 23 51.12 -9.42 13.18
N GLU A 24 52.24 -9.99 12.74
CA GLU A 24 53.27 -9.25 12.01
C GLU A 24 52.99 -9.17 10.51
N GLN A 25 52.44 -10.23 9.90
CA GLN A 25 52.19 -10.25 8.46
C GLN A 25 50.77 -9.83 8.12
N ILE A 26 49.75 -10.57 8.59
CA ILE A 26 48.33 -10.26 8.30
C ILE A 26 47.92 -8.93 8.93
N GLY A 27 48.32 -8.69 10.18
CA GLY A 27 47.98 -7.47 10.92
C GLY A 27 48.53 -6.19 10.28
N LYS A 28 49.64 -6.27 9.55
CA LYS A 28 50.31 -5.14 8.89
C LYS A 28 50.05 -5.07 7.38
N ALA A 29 49.43 -6.08 6.79
CA ALA A 29 49.10 -6.09 5.36
C ALA A 29 48.02 -5.05 5.04
N THR A 30 48.38 -4.06 4.21
CA THR A 30 47.47 -3.02 3.72
C THR A 30 46.83 -3.35 2.38
N ASP A 31 47.49 -4.16 1.55
CA ASP A 31 46.96 -4.63 0.27
C ASP A 31 45.96 -5.79 0.49
N PRO A 32 44.68 -5.67 0.06
CA PRO A 32 43.68 -6.71 0.29
C PRO A 32 43.96 -8.02 -0.44
N ALA A 33 44.58 -8.01 -1.62
CA ALA A 33 44.93 -9.23 -2.34
C ALA A 33 46.05 -9.98 -1.62
N LYS A 34 47.07 -9.26 -1.15
CA LYS A 34 48.15 -9.84 -0.35
C LYS A 34 47.63 -10.38 0.98
N LYS A 35 46.72 -9.65 1.62
CA LYS A 35 46.08 -10.09 2.85
C LYS A 35 45.29 -11.38 2.65
N LEU A 36 44.57 -11.52 1.53
CA LEU A 36 43.86 -12.74 1.19
C LEU A 36 44.81 -13.94 1.02
N GLU A 37 45.96 -13.77 0.36
CA GLU A 37 46.99 -14.82 0.26
C GLU A 37 47.45 -15.29 1.65
N LEU A 38 47.77 -14.35 2.54
CA LEU A 38 48.23 -14.65 3.90
C LEU A 38 47.13 -15.32 4.75
N LEU A 39 45.87 -14.90 4.59
CA LEU A 39 44.74 -15.54 5.26
C LEU A 39 44.53 -16.99 4.78
N ASN A 40 44.69 -17.25 3.49
CA ASN A 40 44.65 -18.60 2.93
C ASN A 40 45.82 -19.45 3.47
N GLN A 41 47.01 -18.87 3.57
CA GLN A 41 48.17 -19.53 4.19
C GLN A 41 47.90 -19.87 5.66
N TRP A 42 47.29 -18.97 6.41
CA TRP A 42 46.89 -19.23 7.80
C TRP A 42 45.85 -20.34 7.89
N LYS A 43 44.83 -20.35 7.02
CA LYS A 43 43.81 -21.42 6.93
C LYS A 43 44.44 -22.78 6.64
N GLN A 44 45.41 -22.83 5.73
CA GLN A 44 46.08 -24.07 5.33
C GLN A 44 47.03 -24.61 6.41
N LYS A 45 47.89 -23.75 6.98
CA LYS A 45 48.89 -24.18 7.96
C LYS A 45 48.30 -24.46 9.34
N TYR A 46 47.26 -23.72 9.73
CA TYR A 46 46.68 -23.78 11.07
C TYR A 46 45.15 -24.00 10.99
N PRO A 47 44.68 -25.13 10.44
CA PRO A 47 43.25 -25.38 10.25
C PRO A 47 42.46 -25.39 11.57
N LYS A 48 43.09 -25.84 12.67
CA LYS A 48 42.52 -25.93 14.03
C LYS A 48 42.95 -24.79 14.97
N THR A 49 43.27 -23.62 14.42
CA THR A 49 43.62 -22.44 15.23
C THR A 49 42.54 -22.09 16.26
N ALA A 50 42.95 -21.66 17.46
CA ALA A 50 42.05 -21.14 18.49
C ALA A 50 41.36 -19.82 18.07
N PHE A 51 41.90 -19.14 17.05
CA PHE A 51 41.42 -17.86 16.55
C PHE A 51 40.49 -18.00 15.33
N GLY A 52 39.77 -19.14 15.22
CA GLY A 52 38.93 -19.45 14.05
C GLY A 52 37.92 -18.34 13.70
N MET A 53 37.22 -17.79 14.69
CA MET A 53 36.26 -16.69 14.49
C MET A 53 36.94 -15.39 14.05
N GLN A 54 38.11 -15.06 14.61
CA GLN A 54 38.89 -13.91 14.17
C GLN A 54 39.33 -14.06 12.71
N ARG A 55 39.78 -15.26 12.32
CA ARG A 55 40.14 -15.57 10.94
C ARG A 55 38.96 -15.38 9.99
N LEU A 56 37.78 -15.87 10.35
CA LEU A 56 36.56 -15.67 9.55
C LEU A 56 36.23 -14.17 9.40
N GLY A 57 36.32 -13.40 10.48
CA GLY A 57 36.15 -11.93 10.42
C GLY A 57 37.14 -11.25 9.48
N GLN A 58 38.41 -11.67 9.46
CA GLN A 58 39.41 -11.13 8.54
C GLN A 58 39.12 -11.51 7.08
N PHE A 59 38.68 -12.75 6.81
CA PHE A 59 38.24 -13.14 5.47
C PHE A 59 37.05 -12.31 4.99
N LEU A 60 36.06 -12.09 5.86
CA LEU A 60 34.86 -11.33 5.53
C LEU A 60 35.20 -9.90 5.09
N VAL A 61 35.99 -9.17 5.89
CA VAL A 61 36.43 -7.79 5.57
C VAL A 61 37.30 -7.77 4.31
N THR A 62 38.21 -8.74 4.16
CA THR A 62 39.09 -8.79 2.98
C THR A 62 38.30 -9.07 1.69
N TYR A 63 37.33 -9.98 1.73
CA TYR A 63 36.44 -10.22 0.58
C TYR A 63 35.56 -9.01 0.27
N GLN A 64 35.08 -8.30 1.29
CA GLN A 64 34.35 -7.04 1.09
C GLN A 64 35.21 -6.01 0.36
N GLN A 65 36.46 -5.80 0.79
CA GLN A 65 37.40 -4.86 0.15
C GLN A 65 37.73 -5.24 -1.30
N LEU A 66 37.70 -6.54 -1.61
CA LEU A 66 37.95 -7.07 -2.95
C LEU A 66 36.68 -7.15 -3.82
N GLY A 67 35.50 -6.76 -3.32
CA GLY A 67 34.24 -6.88 -4.05
C GLY A 67 33.77 -8.32 -4.29
N LYS A 68 34.26 -9.28 -3.50
CA LYS A 68 34.02 -10.73 -3.64
C LYS A 68 32.78 -11.17 -2.86
N ALA A 69 31.61 -10.78 -3.36
CA ALA A 69 30.33 -10.97 -2.66
C ALA A 69 29.95 -12.45 -2.42
N ALA A 70 30.24 -13.34 -3.37
CA ALA A 70 29.93 -14.76 -3.22
C ALA A 70 30.77 -15.43 -2.14
N GLU A 71 32.07 -15.13 -2.10
CA GLU A 71 32.97 -15.61 -1.05
C GLU A 71 32.63 -15.00 0.30
N MET A 72 32.25 -13.72 0.32
CA MET A 72 31.75 -13.05 1.52
C MET A 72 30.50 -13.74 2.08
N LEU A 73 29.56 -14.14 1.22
CA LEU A 73 28.38 -14.90 1.61
C LEU A 73 28.76 -16.27 2.19
N GLY A 74 29.73 -16.98 1.58
CA GLY A 74 30.26 -18.23 2.11
C GLY A 74 30.82 -18.08 3.53
N VAL A 75 31.64 -17.04 3.76
CA VAL A 75 32.19 -16.74 5.10
C VAL A 75 31.10 -16.36 6.10
N ALA A 76 30.10 -15.58 5.68
CA ALA A 76 28.98 -15.22 6.55
C ALA A 76 28.18 -16.46 7.02
N LYS A 77 28.01 -17.45 6.14
CA LYS A 77 27.41 -18.75 6.50
C LYS A 77 28.29 -19.54 7.47
N GLU A 78 29.61 -19.57 7.26
CA GLU A 78 30.56 -20.20 8.19
C GLU A 78 30.49 -19.55 9.59
N ILE A 79 30.41 -18.20 9.66
CA ILE A 79 30.24 -17.46 10.92
C ILE A 79 28.92 -17.83 11.60
N ALA A 80 27.81 -17.85 10.87
CA ALA A 80 26.50 -18.17 11.42
C ALA A 80 26.41 -19.62 11.93
N ALA A 81 27.11 -20.55 11.29
CA ALA A 81 27.20 -21.94 11.73
C ALA A 81 28.09 -22.12 12.98
N ALA A 82 29.19 -21.37 13.06
CA ALA A 82 30.14 -21.45 14.18
C ALA A 82 29.58 -20.86 15.48
N ASP A 83 28.81 -19.77 15.38
CA ASP A 83 28.13 -19.15 16.53
C ASP A 83 26.75 -18.65 16.10
N PRO A 84 25.67 -19.41 16.38
CA PRO A 84 24.31 -19.02 16.06
C PRO A 84 23.83 -17.74 16.77
N LYS A 85 24.52 -17.29 17.82
CA LYS A 85 24.22 -16.00 18.48
C LYS A 85 25.05 -14.85 17.94
N ASN A 86 25.91 -15.10 16.97
CA ASN A 86 26.70 -14.06 16.35
C ASN A 86 25.82 -13.17 15.47
N PHE A 87 25.95 -11.85 15.61
CA PHE A 87 25.23 -10.87 14.79
C PHE A 87 25.71 -10.87 13.33
N THR A 88 27.02 -10.99 13.10
CA THR A 88 27.68 -10.77 11.81
C THR A 88 27.22 -11.75 10.74
N GLY A 89 27.11 -13.04 11.08
CA GLY A 89 26.67 -14.09 10.17
C GLY A 89 25.30 -13.81 9.53
N PRO A 90 24.20 -13.79 10.32
CA PRO A 90 22.87 -13.52 9.78
C PRO A 90 22.75 -12.12 9.16
N TYR A 91 23.48 -11.12 9.66
CA TYR A 91 23.51 -9.79 9.04
C TYR A 91 23.98 -9.83 7.58
N TYR A 92 25.15 -10.41 7.33
CA TYR A 92 25.70 -10.44 5.98
C TYR A 92 25.00 -11.45 5.07
N VAL A 93 24.50 -12.57 5.60
CA VAL A 93 23.64 -13.48 4.81
C VAL A 93 22.40 -12.72 4.31
N ALA A 94 21.67 -12.03 5.20
CA ALA A 94 20.48 -11.30 4.82
C ALA A 94 20.79 -10.15 3.82
N LEU A 95 21.84 -9.36 4.08
CA LEU A 95 22.26 -8.27 3.22
C LEU A 95 22.62 -8.75 1.81
N LEU A 96 23.44 -9.80 1.72
CA LEU A 96 23.96 -10.32 0.45
C LEU A 96 22.88 -11.03 -0.37
N THR A 97 21.90 -11.70 0.25
CA THR A 97 20.73 -12.24 -0.45
C THR A 97 20.06 -11.15 -1.31
N THR A 98 19.88 -9.95 -0.76
CA THR A 98 19.24 -8.83 -1.46
C THR A 98 20.20 -8.15 -2.43
N SER A 99 21.42 -7.82 -2.01
CA SER A 99 22.36 -7.05 -2.85
C SER A 99 22.84 -7.83 -4.08
N MET A 100 22.93 -9.16 -3.98
CA MET A 100 23.31 -10.03 -5.10
C MET A 100 22.13 -10.34 -6.04
N GLN A 101 20.91 -9.89 -5.70
CA GLN A 101 19.69 -10.16 -6.48
C GLN A 101 19.51 -11.65 -6.80
N THR A 102 19.81 -12.52 -5.83
CA THR A 102 19.77 -13.97 -6.06
C THR A 102 18.36 -14.44 -6.38
N THR A 103 18.25 -15.43 -7.27
CA THR A 103 17.01 -16.15 -7.59
C THR A 103 17.08 -17.62 -7.18
N ASP A 104 18.21 -18.06 -6.63
CA ASP A 104 18.40 -19.43 -6.16
C ASP A 104 17.49 -19.70 -4.94
N PRO A 105 16.60 -20.70 -4.99
CA PRO A 105 15.64 -20.96 -3.91
C PRO A 105 16.29 -21.24 -2.55
N ALA A 106 17.41 -21.96 -2.51
CA ALA A 106 18.09 -22.26 -1.26
C ALA A 106 18.71 -21.00 -0.64
N ALA A 107 19.35 -20.14 -1.45
CA ALA A 107 19.89 -18.86 -1.01
C ALA A 107 18.78 -17.88 -0.56
N LEU A 108 17.59 -17.95 -1.16
CA LEU A 108 16.42 -17.17 -0.75
C LEU A 108 15.91 -17.63 0.62
N ASP A 109 15.76 -18.93 0.84
CA ASP A 109 15.30 -19.48 2.12
C ASP A 109 16.32 -19.23 3.25
N GLU A 110 17.62 -19.36 2.97
CA GLU A 110 18.68 -18.99 3.91
C GLU A 110 18.66 -17.50 4.25
N GLY A 111 18.45 -16.64 3.26
CA GLY A 111 18.32 -15.19 3.45
C GLY A 111 17.11 -14.82 4.30
N GLU A 112 15.94 -15.43 4.03
CA GLU A 112 14.74 -15.25 4.83
C GLU A 112 14.96 -15.75 6.27
N LYS A 113 15.62 -16.90 6.46
CA LYS A 113 15.96 -17.41 7.79
C LYS A 113 16.89 -16.45 8.55
N ALA A 114 17.93 -15.95 7.91
CA ALA A 114 18.87 -14.99 8.49
C ALA A 114 18.18 -13.68 8.89
N ALA A 115 17.30 -13.15 8.04
CA ALA A 115 16.53 -11.96 8.33
C ALA A 115 15.57 -12.15 9.52
N ASN A 116 14.86 -13.28 9.59
CA ASN A 116 14.01 -13.60 10.75
C ASN A 116 14.83 -13.76 12.04
N GLN A 117 16.03 -14.33 11.95
CA GLN A 117 16.95 -14.41 13.08
C GLN A 117 17.40 -13.02 13.57
N LEU A 118 17.69 -12.09 12.65
CA LEU A 118 18.00 -10.70 13.01
C LEU A 118 16.83 -10.03 13.75
N LEU A 119 15.60 -10.16 13.24
CA LEU A 119 14.42 -9.54 13.84
C LEU A 119 14.12 -10.12 15.22
N SER A 120 14.19 -11.44 15.38
CA SER A 120 13.96 -12.10 16.68
C SER A 120 15.07 -11.81 17.70
N GLY A 121 16.33 -11.71 17.24
CA GLY A 121 17.48 -11.39 18.08
C GLY A 121 17.71 -9.89 18.31
N ILE A 122 16.90 -8.99 17.73
CA ILE A 122 17.24 -7.56 17.65
C ILE A 122 17.49 -6.91 19.03
N ASN A 123 16.70 -7.29 20.04
CA ASN A 123 16.86 -6.75 21.39
C ASN A 123 18.10 -7.31 22.09
N GLU A 124 18.52 -8.54 21.77
CA GLU A 124 19.75 -9.12 22.29
C GLU A 124 20.98 -8.52 21.60
N TYR A 125 20.93 -8.27 20.29
CA TYR A 125 22.02 -7.65 19.54
C TYR A 125 22.25 -6.20 19.95
N PHE A 126 21.17 -5.46 20.17
CA PHE A 126 21.18 -4.04 20.52
C PHE A 126 20.90 -3.75 21.99
N ALA A 127 21.14 -4.71 22.88
CA ALA A 127 21.04 -4.50 24.32
C ALA A 127 21.97 -3.36 24.77
N GLU A 128 21.55 -2.56 25.76
CA GLU A 128 22.33 -1.40 26.23
C GLU A 128 23.76 -1.79 26.66
N ALA A 129 23.92 -2.97 27.27
CA ALA A 129 25.23 -3.51 27.68
C ALA A 129 26.18 -3.77 26.49
N LYS A 130 25.65 -3.93 25.27
CA LYS A 130 26.44 -4.14 24.05
C LYS A 130 26.74 -2.84 23.29
N LYS A 131 26.19 -1.69 23.73
CA LYS A 131 26.44 -0.40 23.11
C LYS A 131 27.94 -0.04 23.19
N PRO A 132 28.61 0.27 22.06
CA PRO A 132 30.01 0.68 22.09
C PRO A 132 30.23 1.99 22.86
N ALA A 133 31.41 2.12 23.48
CA ALA A 133 31.78 3.37 24.14
C ALA A 133 31.88 4.50 23.11
N GLY A 134 31.35 5.68 23.45
CA GLY A 134 31.33 6.84 22.55
C GLY A 134 30.18 6.87 21.52
N VAL A 135 29.37 5.80 21.44
CA VAL A 135 28.13 5.81 20.65
C VAL A 135 26.99 6.30 21.53
N ASP A 136 26.35 7.41 21.14
CA ASP A 136 25.18 7.92 21.85
C ASP A 136 23.92 7.04 21.61
N ALA A 137 22.89 7.26 22.42
CA ALA A 137 21.67 6.46 22.37
C ALA A 137 20.89 6.62 21.05
N ALA A 138 20.93 7.81 20.43
CA ALA A 138 20.22 8.06 19.17
C ALA A 138 20.90 7.31 18.01
N ALA A 139 22.23 7.35 17.94
CA ALA A 139 23.01 6.59 16.98
C ALA A 139 22.84 5.08 17.18
N TRP A 140 22.81 4.60 18.42
CA TRP A 140 22.58 3.18 18.72
C TRP A 140 21.18 2.70 18.30
N ASN A 141 20.14 3.48 18.61
CA ASN A 141 18.77 3.19 18.18
C ASN A 141 18.61 3.28 16.65
N LYS A 142 19.34 4.20 16.00
CA LYS A 142 19.38 4.27 14.53
C LYS A 142 19.97 3.01 13.92
N GLN A 143 21.12 2.54 14.42
CA GLN A 143 21.72 1.29 13.95
C GLN A 143 20.80 0.09 14.13
N LYS A 144 20.08 0.02 15.27
CA LYS A 144 19.05 -1.00 15.50
C LYS A 144 17.97 -0.97 14.42
N ALA A 145 17.44 0.23 14.12
CA ALA A 145 16.42 0.40 13.09
C ALA A 145 16.95 0.07 11.68
N ASP A 146 18.20 0.42 11.36
CA ASP A 146 18.84 0.10 10.07
C ASP A 146 19.00 -1.42 9.87
N VAL A 147 19.32 -2.16 10.93
CA VAL A 147 19.35 -3.62 10.90
C VAL A 147 17.96 -4.21 10.70
N GLN A 148 16.95 -3.70 11.41
CA GLN A 148 15.56 -4.15 11.22
C GLN A 148 15.09 -3.88 9.78
N ASN A 149 15.41 -2.71 9.23
CA ASN A 149 15.14 -2.38 7.83
C ASN A 149 15.84 -3.34 6.87
N THR A 150 17.12 -3.66 7.11
CA THR A 150 17.86 -4.64 6.29
C THR A 150 17.16 -6.00 6.30
N ALA A 151 16.78 -6.50 7.47
CA ALA A 151 16.07 -7.77 7.59
C ALA A 151 14.71 -7.74 6.87
N TRP A 152 13.92 -6.69 7.05
CA TRP A 152 12.64 -6.53 6.36
C TRP A 152 12.79 -6.43 4.85
N GLN A 153 13.79 -5.71 4.35
CA GLN A 153 14.10 -5.63 2.92
C GLN A 153 14.40 -7.01 2.34
N THR A 154 15.18 -7.83 3.04
CA THR A 154 15.44 -9.22 2.62
C THR A 154 14.17 -10.06 2.61
N ILE A 155 13.33 -9.98 3.65
CA ILE A 155 12.06 -10.72 3.71
C ILE A 155 11.14 -10.32 2.55
N LEU A 156 11.01 -9.03 2.27
CA LEU A 156 10.19 -8.52 1.16
C LEU A 156 10.78 -8.90 -0.20
N PHE A 157 12.11 -8.86 -0.36
CA PHE A 157 12.78 -9.34 -1.57
C PHE A 157 12.47 -10.81 -1.82
N VAL A 158 12.67 -11.69 -0.83
CA VAL A 158 12.37 -13.12 -0.93
C VAL A 158 10.90 -13.36 -1.26
N SER A 159 9.99 -12.64 -0.60
CA SER A 159 8.55 -12.75 -0.86
C SER A 159 8.18 -12.37 -2.29
N ASN A 160 8.80 -11.33 -2.84
CA ASN A 160 8.60 -10.92 -4.23
C ASN A 160 9.15 -11.97 -5.22
N GLN A 161 10.28 -12.61 -4.92
CA GLN A 161 10.82 -13.70 -5.75
C GLN A 161 9.90 -14.93 -5.76
N LYS A 162 9.20 -15.19 -4.66
CA LYS A 162 8.21 -16.27 -4.54
C LYS A 162 6.92 -16.01 -5.34
N LYS A 163 6.68 -14.76 -5.78
CA LYS A 163 5.53 -14.35 -6.62
C LYS A 163 4.16 -14.78 -6.07
N ASP A 164 4.03 -14.86 -4.74
CA ASP A 164 2.78 -15.17 -4.05
C ASP A 164 2.19 -13.90 -3.43
N PRO A 165 1.09 -13.35 -3.99
CA PRO A 165 0.47 -12.12 -3.49
C PRO A 165 -0.05 -12.22 -2.04
N ALA A 166 -0.41 -13.41 -1.56
CA ALA A 166 -0.87 -13.60 -0.19
C ALA A 166 0.30 -13.54 0.79
N LEU A 167 1.41 -14.17 0.45
CA LEU A 167 2.65 -14.05 1.22
C LEU A 167 3.18 -12.61 1.24
N ILE A 168 3.21 -11.95 0.06
CA ILE A 168 3.66 -10.56 -0.06
C ILE A 168 2.79 -9.63 0.79
N GLU A 169 1.47 -9.83 0.80
CA GLU A 169 0.57 -9.09 1.69
C GLU A 169 0.93 -9.29 3.17
N ASP A 170 1.04 -10.54 3.64
CA ASP A 170 1.38 -10.83 5.04
C ASP A 170 2.67 -10.13 5.48
N ARG A 171 3.70 -10.19 4.62
CA ARG A 171 5.00 -9.55 4.93
C ARG A 171 4.93 -8.03 4.90
N LEU A 172 4.22 -7.45 3.93
CA LEU A 172 4.07 -6.00 3.84
C LEU A 172 3.29 -5.42 5.02
N ARG A 173 2.27 -6.12 5.52
CA ARG A 173 1.56 -5.69 6.74
C ARG A 173 2.51 -5.59 7.92
N LYS A 174 3.27 -6.65 8.21
CA LYS A 174 4.24 -6.65 9.31
C LYS A 174 5.32 -5.57 9.14
N PHE A 175 5.77 -5.32 7.91
CA PHE A 175 6.71 -4.24 7.65
C PHE A 175 6.08 -2.85 7.87
N ILE A 176 4.81 -2.65 7.49
CA ILE A 176 4.07 -1.41 7.74
C ILE A 176 3.84 -1.20 9.23
N ASP A 177 3.56 -2.24 10.01
CA ASP A 177 3.46 -2.14 11.48
C ASP A 177 4.79 -1.67 12.10
N PHE A 178 5.92 -2.08 11.52
CA PHE A 178 7.25 -1.62 11.91
C PHE A 178 7.56 -0.18 11.41
N ASN A 179 7.18 0.14 10.17
CA ASN A 179 7.45 1.42 9.52
C ASN A 179 6.20 1.97 8.82
N PRO A 180 5.25 2.55 9.58
CA PRO A 180 3.93 2.93 9.06
C PRO A 180 3.98 4.11 8.10
N ALA A 181 5.07 4.89 8.09
CA ALA A 181 5.26 6.04 7.21
C ALA A 181 5.72 5.64 5.80
N ASN A 182 6.00 4.35 5.54
CA ASN A 182 6.56 3.91 4.26
C ASN A 182 5.48 3.86 3.15
N ALA A 183 5.46 4.89 2.31
CA ALA A 183 4.48 5.02 1.22
C ALA A 183 4.67 3.97 0.12
N GLU A 184 5.91 3.53 -0.13
CA GLU A 184 6.18 2.47 -1.11
C GLU A 184 5.60 1.12 -0.65
N ALA A 185 5.74 0.80 0.64
CA ALA A 185 5.14 -0.40 1.23
C ALA A 185 3.62 -0.37 1.15
N ALA A 186 2.99 0.78 1.43
CA ALA A 186 1.55 0.96 1.25
C ALA A 186 1.13 0.70 -0.20
N TYR A 187 1.81 1.31 -1.18
CA TYR A 187 1.51 1.08 -2.59
C TYR A 187 1.65 -0.40 -3.00
N LYS A 188 2.74 -1.05 -2.58
CA LYS A 188 2.97 -2.48 -2.81
C LYS A 188 1.93 -3.36 -2.14
N LEU A 189 1.41 -2.96 -0.96
CA LEU A 189 0.36 -3.69 -0.26
C LEU A 189 -0.95 -3.64 -1.07
N GLY A 190 -1.31 -2.47 -1.59
CA GLY A 190 -2.44 -2.34 -2.51
C GLY A 190 -2.31 -3.25 -3.73
N ALA A 191 -1.12 -3.31 -4.34
CA ALA A 191 -0.84 -4.20 -5.46
C ALA A 191 -0.94 -5.69 -5.09
N ALA A 192 -0.44 -6.10 -3.92
CA ALA A 192 -0.53 -7.47 -3.43
C ALA A 192 -1.98 -7.90 -3.17
N ILE A 193 -2.80 -7.02 -2.59
CA ILE A 193 -4.24 -7.25 -2.37
C ILE A 193 -4.95 -7.47 -3.71
N LEU A 194 -4.70 -6.61 -4.71
CA LEU A 194 -5.28 -6.78 -6.05
C LEU A 194 -4.79 -8.05 -6.75
N GLY A 195 -3.52 -8.43 -6.54
CA GLY A 195 -2.90 -9.63 -7.09
C GLY A 195 -3.60 -10.94 -6.67
N GLN A 196 -4.33 -10.93 -5.54
CA GLN A 196 -5.14 -12.07 -5.10
C GLN A 196 -6.47 -12.21 -5.86
N LYS A 197 -6.84 -11.25 -6.70
CA LYS A 197 -8.04 -11.28 -7.57
C LYS A 197 -9.36 -11.43 -6.79
N LYS A 198 -9.42 -10.86 -5.58
CA LYS A 198 -10.63 -10.79 -4.74
C LYS A 198 -11.30 -9.43 -4.91
N ALA A 199 -12.39 -9.37 -5.68
CA ALA A 199 -13.06 -8.12 -6.04
C ALA A 199 -13.60 -7.37 -4.81
N GLU A 200 -14.05 -8.11 -3.80
CA GLU A 200 -14.54 -7.60 -2.52
C GLU A 200 -13.45 -6.84 -1.73
N ARG A 201 -12.17 -7.03 -2.06
CA ARG A 201 -11.03 -6.36 -1.43
C ARG A 201 -10.52 -5.15 -2.21
N GLN A 202 -11.16 -4.78 -3.33
CA GLN A 202 -10.79 -3.58 -4.08
C GLN A 202 -10.84 -2.29 -3.25
N PRO A 203 -11.83 -2.06 -2.35
CA PRO A 203 -11.82 -0.90 -1.45
C PRO A 203 -10.57 -0.84 -0.57
N GLU A 204 -10.14 -1.98 -0.07
CA GLU A 204 -8.93 -2.10 0.75
C GLU A 204 -7.67 -1.78 -0.05
N ALA A 205 -7.58 -2.23 -1.30
CA ALA A 205 -6.46 -1.85 -2.17
C ALA A 205 -6.46 -0.34 -2.49
N LEU A 206 -7.62 0.25 -2.77
CA LEU A 206 -7.77 1.69 -3.03
C LEU A 206 -7.38 2.52 -1.80
N TRP A 207 -7.67 2.04 -0.59
CA TRP A 207 -7.18 2.65 0.65
C TRP A 207 -5.64 2.74 0.66
N GLN A 208 -4.96 1.65 0.33
CA GLN A 208 -3.49 1.60 0.34
C GLN A 208 -2.86 2.49 -0.74
N VAL A 209 -3.47 2.56 -1.92
CA VAL A 209 -3.05 3.50 -2.98
C VAL A 209 -3.27 4.95 -2.53
N ALA A 210 -4.41 5.25 -1.89
CA ALA A 210 -4.69 6.56 -1.33
C ALA A 210 -3.68 6.95 -0.24
N ARG A 211 -3.36 6.02 0.67
CA ARG A 211 -2.31 6.20 1.68
C ARG A 211 -0.97 6.53 1.03
N ALA A 212 -0.54 5.76 0.03
CA ALA A 212 0.73 5.98 -0.64
C ALA A 212 0.82 7.36 -1.35
N CYS A 213 -0.30 7.83 -1.92
CA CYS A 213 -0.38 9.18 -2.51
C CYS A 213 -0.36 10.29 -1.43
N ALA A 214 -1.05 10.08 -0.31
CA ALA A 214 -1.29 11.09 0.71
C ALA A 214 -0.15 11.24 1.73
N LEU A 215 0.67 10.20 1.96
CA LEU A 215 1.79 10.26 2.89
C LEU A 215 2.84 11.30 2.49
N THR A 216 3.40 11.98 3.49
CA THR A 216 4.44 13.01 3.37
C THR A 216 5.54 12.77 4.41
N GLY A 217 6.71 13.38 4.22
CA GLY A 217 7.83 13.27 5.17
C GLY A 217 8.82 12.15 4.82
N PRO A 218 9.63 11.66 5.78
CA PRO A 218 10.79 10.80 5.50
C PRO A 218 10.49 9.48 4.76
N GLY A 219 9.25 8.99 4.81
CA GLY A 219 8.81 7.76 4.12
C GLY A 219 8.00 8.01 2.85
N GLU A 220 7.91 9.26 2.37
CA GLU A 220 7.19 9.57 1.15
C GLU A 220 7.85 9.01 -0.11
N LEU A 221 7.04 8.80 -1.14
CA LEU A 221 7.55 8.38 -2.45
C LEU A 221 8.38 9.50 -3.09
N PRO A 222 9.43 9.16 -3.88
CA PRO A 222 10.09 10.13 -4.76
C PRO A 222 9.08 10.88 -5.62
N ALA A 223 9.29 12.17 -5.87
CA ALA A 223 8.28 13.06 -6.47
C ALA A 223 7.63 12.50 -7.76
N ALA A 224 8.43 11.93 -8.66
CA ALA A 224 7.92 11.31 -9.89
C ALA A 224 7.01 10.11 -9.61
N ASN A 225 7.41 9.24 -8.67
CA ASN A 225 6.64 8.06 -8.27
C ASN A 225 5.37 8.47 -7.53
N LYS A 226 5.45 9.47 -6.63
CA LYS A 226 4.29 10.02 -5.92
C LYS A 226 3.25 10.55 -6.92
N LYS A 227 3.69 11.34 -7.89
CA LYS A 227 2.82 11.84 -8.96
C LYS A 227 2.15 10.68 -9.72
N ALA A 228 2.91 9.68 -10.13
CA ALA A 228 2.36 8.52 -10.86
C ALA A 228 1.31 7.74 -10.03
N VAL A 229 1.54 7.55 -8.73
CA VAL A 229 0.60 6.88 -7.82
C VAL A 229 -0.67 7.72 -7.63
N CYS A 230 -0.53 9.04 -7.46
CA CYS A 230 -1.67 9.95 -7.34
C CYS A 230 -2.48 10.06 -8.64
N ASP A 231 -1.83 10.10 -9.81
CA ASP A 231 -2.50 10.07 -11.11
C ASP A 231 -3.25 8.75 -11.31
N TYR A 232 -2.64 7.62 -10.91
CA TYR A 232 -3.29 6.32 -10.93
C TYR A 232 -4.55 6.31 -10.06
N LEU A 233 -4.48 6.76 -8.81
CA LEU A 233 -5.62 6.86 -7.90
C LEU A 233 -6.75 7.71 -8.49
N ASN A 234 -6.41 8.90 -9.01
CA ASN A 234 -7.36 9.83 -9.64
C ASN A 234 -8.08 9.24 -10.85
N ARG A 235 -7.49 8.22 -11.49
CA ARG A 235 -8.11 7.47 -12.58
C ARG A 235 -8.95 6.30 -12.08
N VAL A 236 -8.42 5.48 -11.18
CA VAL A 236 -9.09 4.22 -10.78
C VAL A 236 -10.22 4.42 -9.76
N TYR A 237 -10.12 5.42 -8.88
CA TYR A 237 -11.18 5.71 -7.93
C TYR A 237 -12.51 6.06 -8.60
N PRO A 238 -12.58 7.03 -9.56
CA PRO A 238 -13.83 7.32 -10.24
C PRO A 238 -14.29 6.19 -11.17
N GLN A 239 -13.38 5.35 -11.68
CA GLN A 239 -13.77 4.13 -12.41
C GLN A 239 -14.47 3.11 -11.50
N TYR A 240 -14.02 2.98 -10.25
CA TYR A 240 -14.62 2.09 -9.27
C TYR A 240 -15.92 2.65 -8.68
N ARG A 241 -15.87 3.90 -8.19
CA ARG A 241 -17.01 4.54 -7.50
C ARG A 241 -18.07 5.00 -8.49
N GLY A 242 -17.67 5.54 -9.65
CA GLY A 242 -18.55 6.21 -10.62
C GLY A 242 -18.42 7.74 -10.65
N ASP A 243 -17.73 8.35 -9.68
CA ASP A 243 -17.36 9.77 -9.66
C ASP A 243 -16.19 10.01 -8.67
N LYS A 244 -15.81 11.27 -8.42
CA LYS A 244 -14.73 11.63 -7.49
C LYS A 244 -15.17 11.89 -6.03
N LYS A 245 -16.47 11.77 -5.72
CA LYS A 245 -17.01 12.17 -4.42
C LYS A 245 -16.39 11.33 -3.29
N GLY A 246 -15.77 11.99 -2.33
CA GLY A 246 -15.14 11.34 -1.17
C GLY A 246 -13.68 10.90 -1.36
N LEU A 247 -13.07 11.15 -2.52
CA LEU A 247 -11.65 10.84 -2.76
C LEU A 247 -10.71 11.57 -1.78
N ASP A 248 -10.91 12.87 -1.56
CA ASP A 248 -10.07 13.66 -0.64
C ASP A 248 -10.19 13.15 0.81
N LYS A 249 -11.41 12.75 1.22
CA LYS A 249 -11.64 12.14 2.53
C LYS A 249 -10.95 10.78 2.63
N LEU A 250 -11.03 9.93 1.60
CA LEU A 250 -10.31 8.66 1.57
C LEU A 250 -8.81 8.88 1.75
N MET A 251 -8.22 9.85 1.06
CA MET A 251 -6.80 10.18 1.18
C MET A 251 -6.43 10.66 2.59
N ALA A 252 -7.24 11.55 3.19
CA ALA A 252 -7.01 12.05 4.53
C ALA A 252 -7.09 10.91 5.58
N ASP A 253 -8.14 10.09 5.52
CA ASP A 253 -8.34 8.97 6.44
C ASP A 253 -7.22 7.91 6.26
N ALA A 254 -6.84 7.63 5.01
CA ALA A 254 -5.79 6.68 4.68
C ALA A 254 -4.39 7.17 5.04
N ALA A 255 -4.12 8.48 5.07
CA ALA A 255 -2.89 9.03 5.63
C ALA A 255 -2.83 8.84 7.15
N ALA A 256 -3.95 9.00 7.84
CA ALA A 256 -4.05 8.90 9.29
C ALA A 256 -3.99 7.46 9.82
N SER A 257 -4.46 6.46 9.06
CA SER A 257 -4.47 5.05 9.49
C SER A 257 -3.80 4.10 8.48
N PRO A 258 -2.85 3.25 8.92
CA PRO A 258 -2.19 2.27 8.05
C PRO A 258 -3.13 1.32 7.32
N TYR A 259 -4.28 1.00 7.93
CA TYR A 259 -5.25 0.07 7.38
C TYR A 259 -6.65 0.69 7.36
N ALA A 260 -7.44 0.25 6.38
CA ALA A 260 -8.85 0.56 6.34
C ALA A 260 -9.55 -0.03 7.58
N PRO A 261 -10.59 0.63 8.12
CA PRO A 261 -11.35 0.07 9.22
C PRO A 261 -12.02 -1.25 8.83
N ALA A 262 -12.34 -2.08 9.83
CA ALA A 262 -13.04 -3.34 9.60
C ALA A 262 -14.37 -3.08 8.87
N GLY A 263 -14.66 -3.85 7.82
CA GLY A 263 -15.86 -3.68 7.00
C GLY A 263 -15.86 -2.45 6.09
N PHE A 264 -14.71 -1.78 5.91
CA PHE A 264 -14.60 -0.64 5.01
C PHE A 264 -15.07 -0.99 3.59
N ALA A 265 -15.97 -0.16 3.07
CA ALA A 265 -16.47 -0.25 1.71
C ALA A 265 -16.53 1.15 1.07
N ILE A 266 -16.29 1.21 -0.23
CA ILE A 266 -16.52 2.41 -1.03
C ILE A 266 -17.88 2.25 -1.68
N LYS A 267 -18.87 3.00 -1.20
CA LYS A 267 -20.21 3.04 -1.80
C LYS A 267 -20.12 3.57 -3.22
N THR A 268 -20.62 2.81 -4.19
CA THR A 268 -20.65 3.26 -5.58
C THR A 268 -21.73 4.32 -5.77
N LYS A 269 -21.59 5.15 -6.80
CA LYS A 269 -22.61 6.12 -7.21
C LYS A 269 -23.95 5.43 -7.46
N GLN A 270 -23.94 4.27 -8.10
CA GLN A 270 -25.17 3.51 -8.35
C GLN A 270 -25.85 3.06 -7.06
N GLN A 271 -25.09 2.55 -6.08
CA GLN A 271 -25.65 2.18 -4.77
C GLN A 271 -26.21 3.40 -4.04
N GLU A 272 -25.49 4.52 -4.09
CA GLU A 272 -25.94 5.79 -3.52
C GLU A 272 -27.22 6.30 -4.19
N ASP A 273 -27.31 6.27 -5.52
CA ASP A 273 -28.48 6.70 -6.29
C ASP A 273 -29.70 5.79 -5.98
N ILE A 274 -29.48 4.47 -5.82
CA ILE A 274 -30.54 3.51 -5.43
C ILE A 274 -31.04 3.80 -4.01
N GLU A 275 -30.14 3.98 -3.05
CA GLU A 275 -30.53 4.30 -1.67
C GLU A 275 -31.29 5.62 -1.58
N GLN A 276 -30.84 6.64 -2.33
CA GLN A 276 -31.53 7.93 -2.41
C GLN A 276 -32.93 7.77 -3.01
N LEU A 277 -33.07 6.96 -4.07
CA LEU A 277 -34.37 6.68 -4.68
C LEU A 277 -35.29 5.91 -3.73
N GLU A 278 -34.80 4.91 -3.00
CA GLU A 278 -35.60 4.18 -2.01
C GLU A 278 -36.05 5.06 -0.85
N GLU A 279 -35.19 5.96 -0.37
CA GLU A 279 -35.57 6.94 0.64
C GLU A 279 -36.59 7.95 0.10
N LEU A 280 -36.42 8.36 -1.16
CA LEU A 280 -37.39 9.21 -1.86
C LEU A 280 -38.72 8.50 -2.04
N LYS A 281 -38.76 7.19 -2.32
CA LYS A 281 -40.02 6.42 -2.40
C LYS A 281 -40.77 6.41 -1.07
N LYS A 282 -40.07 6.41 0.07
CA LYS A 282 -40.68 6.46 1.40
C LYS A 282 -41.17 7.85 1.78
N SER A 283 -40.37 8.87 1.48
CA SER A 283 -40.62 10.26 1.90
C SER A 283 -41.50 11.06 0.91
N ASN A 284 -41.35 10.79 -0.39
CA ASN A 284 -42.08 11.41 -1.49
C ASN A 284 -42.23 10.46 -2.70
N PRO A 285 -43.19 9.50 -2.66
CA PRO A 285 -43.38 8.50 -3.70
C PRO A 285 -43.60 9.07 -5.10
N GLN A 286 -44.25 10.24 -5.18
CA GLN A 286 -44.57 10.88 -6.45
C GLN A 286 -43.32 11.50 -7.10
N LEU A 287 -42.44 12.12 -6.31
CA LEU A 287 -41.16 12.61 -6.81
C LEU A 287 -40.23 11.45 -7.19
N ALA A 288 -40.25 10.34 -6.45
CA ALA A 288 -39.49 9.14 -6.82
C ALA A 288 -39.91 8.56 -8.18
N LEU A 289 -41.21 8.50 -8.44
CA LEU A 289 -41.77 8.06 -9.72
C LEU A 289 -41.34 8.97 -10.87
N TRP A 290 -41.35 10.29 -10.64
CA TRP A 290 -40.84 11.25 -11.63
C TRP A 290 -39.35 11.09 -11.92
N VAL A 291 -38.52 10.95 -10.88
CA VAL A 291 -37.07 10.73 -11.04
C VAL A 291 -36.79 9.47 -11.86
N GLN A 292 -37.51 8.39 -11.58
CA GLN A 292 -37.38 7.14 -12.34
C GLN A 292 -37.80 7.31 -13.82
N LEU A 293 -38.95 7.94 -14.07
CA LEU A 293 -39.44 8.21 -15.42
C LEU A 293 -38.45 9.08 -16.21
N LYS A 294 -37.89 10.10 -15.58
CA LYS A 294 -36.87 10.98 -16.18
C LYS A 294 -35.60 10.21 -16.53
N GLN A 295 -35.16 9.26 -15.70
CA GLN A 295 -34.00 8.40 -15.99
C GLN A 295 -34.27 7.49 -17.21
N GLU A 296 -35.47 6.92 -17.33
CA GLU A 296 -35.85 6.07 -18.47
C GLU A 296 -35.91 6.86 -19.78
N LEU A 297 -36.37 8.12 -19.73
CA LEU A 297 -36.52 9.03 -20.87
C LEU A 297 -35.24 9.76 -21.28
N THR A 298 -34.19 9.71 -20.47
CA THR A 298 -32.91 10.39 -20.75
C THR A 298 -31.73 9.42 -20.86
N GLY A 299 -31.94 8.14 -20.55
CA GLY A 299 -30.95 7.08 -20.65
C GLY A 299 -30.62 6.65 -22.10
N ALA A 300 -29.63 5.78 -22.24
CA ALA A 300 -29.16 5.30 -23.55
C ALA A 300 -30.25 4.62 -24.41
N ASN A 301 -31.29 4.07 -23.78
CA ASN A 301 -32.42 3.40 -24.43
C ASN A 301 -33.71 4.25 -24.45
N ALA A 302 -33.59 5.57 -24.25
CA ALA A 302 -34.74 6.48 -24.10
C ALA A 302 -35.80 6.33 -25.19
N ALA A 303 -35.39 6.31 -26.46
CA ALA A 303 -36.33 6.19 -27.59
C ALA A 303 -37.13 4.87 -27.55
N THR A 304 -36.46 3.76 -27.25
CA THR A 304 -37.12 2.44 -27.14
C THR A 304 -38.06 2.37 -25.95
N ASN A 305 -37.65 2.92 -24.80
CA ASN A 305 -38.47 2.97 -23.59
C ASN A 305 -39.72 3.82 -23.81
N PHE A 306 -39.56 4.98 -24.45
CA PHE A 306 -40.69 5.84 -24.81
C PHE A 306 -41.68 5.12 -25.71
N GLU A 307 -41.22 4.56 -26.84
CA GLU A 307 -42.09 3.88 -27.81
C GLU A 307 -42.78 2.64 -27.24
N SER A 308 -42.12 1.88 -26.35
CA SER A 308 -42.65 0.61 -25.85
C SER A 308 -43.54 0.75 -24.62
N ASN A 309 -43.25 1.73 -23.74
CA ASN A 309 -43.83 1.78 -22.40
C ASN A 309 -44.60 3.06 -22.08
N LEU A 310 -44.37 4.16 -22.83
CA LEU A 310 -44.94 5.47 -22.49
C LEU A 310 -45.87 6.01 -23.58
N LYS A 311 -45.55 5.80 -24.85
CA LYS A 311 -46.35 6.29 -25.97
C LYS A 311 -47.75 5.68 -25.95
N GLY A 312 -48.76 6.52 -25.81
CA GLY A 312 -50.15 6.11 -25.70
C GLY A 312 -50.53 5.47 -24.36
N ALA A 313 -49.60 5.41 -23.40
CA ALA A 313 -49.87 4.89 -22.05
C ALA A 313 -50.29 6.03 -21.11
N ALA A 314 -51.21 5.73 -20.19
CA ALA A 314 -51.58 6.67 -19.14
C ALA A 314 -50.39 6.88 -18.19
N LEU A 315 -49.97 8.13 -18.05
CA LEU A 315 -48.97 8.52 -17.06
C LEU A 315 -49.61 8.54 -15.67
N PRO A 316 -48.84 8.21 -14.63
CA PRO A 316 -49.31 8.34 -13.26
C PRO A 316 -49.66 9.80 -12.95
N LYS A 317 -50.56 10.02 -11.97
CA LYS A 317 -50.82 11.36 -11.45
C LYS A 317 -49.53 11.96 -10.90
N LEU A 318 -49.19 13.16 -11.38
CA LEU A 318 -48.01 13.92 -10.96
C LEU A 318 -48.43 15.24 -10.33
N LYS A 319 -47.65 15.68 -9.34
CA LYS A 319 -47.76 17.01 -8.74
C LYS A 319 -46.46 17.74 -8.97
N GLY A 320 -46.59 19.02 -9.30
CA GLY A 320 -45.46 19.91 -9.40
C GLY A 320 -45.86 21.33 -9.08
N LYS A 321 -44.91 22.24 -9.23
CA LYS A 321 -45.09 23.66 -9.02
C LYS A 321 -45.07 24.35 -10.37
N LEU A 322 -45.96 25.32 -10.54
CA LEU A 322 -46.04 26.12 -11.74
C LEU A 322 -44.76 26.94 -11.92
N VAL A 323 -44.06 26.74 -13.03
CA VAL A 323 -42.89 27.54 -13.41
C VAL A 323 -43.32 28.71 -14.27
N SER A 324 -44.10 28.44 -15.32
CA SER A 324 -44.62 29.48 -16.23
C SER A 324 -45.87 29.01 -16.99
N MET A 325 -46.61 29.95 -17.56
CA MET A 325 -47.79 29.67 -18.37
C MET A 325 -47.88 30.60 -19.58
N GLU A 326 -48.46 30.11 -20.67
CA GLU A 326 -48.63 30.88 -21.91
C GLU A 326 -50.01 30.64 -22.53
N PRO A 327 -50.81 31.70 -22.80
CA PRO A 327 -50.68 33.08 -22.31
C PRO A 327 -50.90 33.21 -20.79
N ALA A 328 -50.51 34.34 -20.18
CA ALA A 328 -50.58 34.55 -18.72
C ALA A 328 -52.00 34.47 -18.10
N VAL A 329 -53.03 34.66 -18.92
CA VAL A 329 -54.44 34.47 -18.55
C VAL A 329 -55.07 33.55 -19.59
N ASN A 330 -55.81 32.56 -19.11
CA ASN A 330 -56.38 31.50 -19.93
C ASN A 330 -55.27 30.72 -20.70
N PRO A 331 -54.29 30.14 -20.00
CA PRO A 331 -53.16 29.48 -20.65
C PRO A 331 -53.55 28.25 -21.45
N LYS A 332 -52.76 28.02 -22.49
CA LYS A 332 -52.79 26.83 -23.34
C LYS A 332 -51.55 25.95 -23.16
N LYS A 333 -50.45 26.55 -22.67
CA LYS A 333 -49.23 25.86 -22.27
C LYS A 333 -48.94 26.14 -20.81
N ILE A 334 -48.62 25.09 -20.07
CA ILE A 334 -48.29 25.16 -18.65
C ILE A 334 -46.96 24.45 -18.45
N VAL A 335 -45.96 25.16 -17.93
CA VAL A 335 -44.65 24.59 -17.61
C VAL A 335 -44.60 24.32 -16.12
N VAL A 336 -44.28 23.07 -15.77
CA VAL A 336 -44.28 22.56 -14.41
C VAL A 336 -42.89 22.04 -14.05
N GLY A 337 -42.44 22.37 -12.84
CA GLY A 337 -41.28 21.77 -12.19
C GLY A 337 -41.75 20.78 -11.12
N ILE A 338 -41.29 19.54 -11.17
CA ILE A 338 -41.63 18.52 -10.17
C ILE A 338 -40.53 18.42 -9.11
N SER A 339 -39.28 18.48 -9.53
CA SER A 339 -38.10 18.37 -8.65
C SER A 339 -37.94 19.59 -7.75
N ASP A 340 -38.25 20.78 -8.27
CA ASP A 340 -38.27 22.05 -7.53
C ASP A 340 -39.20 23.06 -8.22
N ALA A 341 -39.41 24.23 -7.60
CA ALA A 341 -40.36 25.23 -8.06
C ALA A 341 -39.90 26.09 -9.26
N SER A 342 -38.67 25.90 -9.72
CA SER A 342 -38.03 26.78 -10.70
C SER A 342 -37.48 26.06 -11.92
N THR A 343 -37.17 24.77 -11.82
CA THR A 343 -36.66 23.97 -12.93
C THR A 343 -37.82 23.58 -13.87
N PRO A 344 -37.82 24.05 -15.13
CA PRO A 344 -38.84 23.63 -16.10
C PRO A 344 -38.58 22.19 -16.51
N GLU A 345 -39.53 21.30 -16.22
CA GLU A 345 -39.36 19.86 -16.43
C GLU A 345 -40.41 19.24 -17.35
N ILE A 346 -41.66 19.70 -17.24
CA ILE A 346 -42.78 19.23 -18.06
C ILE A 346 -43.46 20.43 -18.68
N THR A 347 -43.75 20.34 -19.97
CA THR A 347 -44.66 21.25 -20.66
C THR A 347 -45.95 20.50 -20.94
N ILE A 348 -47.05 20.97 -20.34
CA ILE A 348 -48.40 20.49 -20.60
C ILE A 348 -49.00 21.39 -21.67
N GLU A 349 -49.31 20.81 -22.83
CA GLU A 349 -50.05 21.48 -23.89
C GLU A 349 -51.51 21.01 -23.87
N LEU A 350 -52.45 21.94 -23.75
CA LEU A 350 -53.87 21.62 -23.68
C LEU A 350 -54.45 21.45 -25.09
N GLU A 351 -54.69 20.19 -25.46
CA GLU A 351 -55.28 19.83 -26.75
C GLU A 351 -56.73 20.36 -26.91
N GLY A 352 -57.15 20.55 -28.16
CA GLY A 352 -58.49 21.06 -28.50
C GLY A 352 -58.67 22.58 -28.30
N GLY A 353 -57.60 23.30 -27.93
CA GLY A 353 -57.58 24.77 -27.89
C GLY A 353 -58.42 25.38 -26.76
N THR A 354 -58.98 24.56 -25.86
CA THR A 354 -59.73 25.03 -24.69
C THR A 354 -58.74 25.47 -23.61
N PRO A 355 -58.63 26.78 -23.33
CA PRO A 355 -57.66 27.26 -22.36
C PRO A 355 -58.08 26.88 -20.93
N PHE A 356 -57.10 26.65 -20.05
CA PHE A 356 -57.36 26.53 -18.63
C PHE A 356 -57.84 27.87 -18.09
N ARG A 357 -59.09 27.98 -17.64
CA ARG A 357 -59.67 29.29 -17.31
C ARG A 357 -58.97 29.93 -16.11
N GLY A 358 -58.63 31.21 -16.25
CA GLY A 358 -58.06 32.03 -15.17
C GLY A 358 -56.54 32.17 -15.24
N LYS A 359 -55.93 32.40 -14.08
CA LYS A 359 -54.48 32.56 -13.89
C LYS A 359 -54.07 31.95 -12.54
N ALA A 360 -52.79 31.67 -12.40
CA ALA A 360 -52.14 31.17 -11.19
C ALA A 360 -50.73 31.76 -11.12
N ASP A 361 -50.24 32.03 -9.91
CA ASP A 361 -48.91 32.60 -9.72
C ASP A 361 -47.83 31.49 -9.77
N PRO A 362 -46.61 31.77 -10.27
CA PRO A 362 -45.51 30.82 -10.18
C PRO A 362 -45.31 30.29 -8.76
N GLY A 363 -44.99 28.99 -8.64
CA GLY A 363 -44.94 28.28 -7.36
C GLY A 363 -46.28 27.69 -6.90
N THR A 364 -47.39 27.98 -7.59
CA THR A 364 -48.68 27.31 -7.33
C THR A 364 -48.54 25.80 -7.55
N GLU A 365 -49.05 24.97 -6.64
CA GLU A 365 -49.09 23.52 -6.82
C GLU A 365 -50.13 23.14 -7.88
N ILE A 366 -49.74 22.27 -8.81
CA ILE A 366 -50.60 21.74 -9.86
C ILE A 366 -50.50 20.22 -9.80
N GLU A 367 -51.65 19.55 -9.77
CA GLU A 367 -51.78 18.11 -10.00
C GLU A 367 -52.31 17.89 -11.42
N PHE A 368 -51.75 16.91 -12.13
CA PHE A 368 -52.14 16.58 -13.49
C PHE A 368 -51.93 15.09 -13.79
N GLU A 369 -52.64 14.60 -14.79
CA GLU A 369 -52.48 13.27 -15.41
C GLU A 369 -52.64 13.42 -16.93
N GLY A 370 -52.08 12.48 -17.69
CA GLY A 370 -52.08 12.57 -19.14
C GLY A 370 -51.67 11.26 -19.80
N ILE A 371 -51.62 11.27 -21.13
CA ILE A 371 -51.17 10.14 -21.95
C ILE A 371 -49.80 10.53 -22.54
N GLY A 372 -48.83 9.62 -22.47
CA GLY A 372 -47.45 9.82 -22.93
C GLY A 372 -47.25 9.74 -24.43
#